data_AF-A0A1B0C8S5-F1
#
_entry.id   AF-A0A1B0C8S5-F1
#
_cell.length_a   1.000
_cell.length_b   1.000
_cell.length_c   1.000
_cell.angle_alpha   90.00
_cell.angle_beta   90.00
_cell.angle_gamma   90.00
#
_symmetry.space_group_name_H-M   'P 1'
#
loop_
_entity.id
_entity.type
_entity.pdbx_description
1 polymer ?
#
loop_
_entity_poly.entity_id
_entity_poly.type
_entity_poly.pdbx_seq_one_letter_code
_entity_poly.pdbx_strand_id
1 'polypeptide(L)'
;MFTICGQNDIEDRMKEFLALAYSLLRLGQESDKEATRNRESIYLLLDQIVKESPFLTMDLLESCFPYVLIRNAYHAVYKQEHALFN
;
A
#
# COMPACT_ATOMS: atom_id res chain seq x y z
N MET A 1 18.59 5.20 7.70
CA MET A 1 18.16 6.56 8.12
C MET A 1 17.60 6.56 9.55
N PHE A 2 16.77 5.59 9.98
CA PHE A 2 16.31 5.49 11.38
C PHE A 2 17.32 4.86 12.35
N THR A 3 18.22 3.99 11.86
CA THR A 3 19.37 3.48 12.65
C THR A 3 20.37 4.57 13.06
N ILE A 4 20.33 5.75 12.42
CA ILE A 4 21.24 6.87 12.67
C ILE A 4 20.75 7.71 13.86
N CYS A 5 19.46 7.64 14.22
CA CYS A 5 18.86 8.46 15.29
C CYS A 5 18.86 7.74 16.66
N GLY A 6 19.34 6.50 16.76
CA GLY A 6 19.52 5.79 18.03
C GLY A 6 18.24 5.34 18.74
N GLN A 7 17.07 5.59 18.16
CA GLN A 7 15.78 5.10 18.63
C GLN A 7 15.49 3.75 17.95
N ASN A 8 15.47 2.67 18.76
CA ASN A 8 15.11 1.32 18.31
C ASN A 8 13.63 1.19 17.92
N ASP A 9 12.90 2.29 17.84
CA ASP A 9 11.47 2.38 17.57
C ASP A 9 11.12 2.24 16.08
N ILE A 10 12.00 1.62 15.27
CA ILE A 10 11.80 1.46 13.83
C ILE A 10 10.49 0.73 13.53
N GLU A 11 10.22 -0.35 14.27
CA GLU A 11 8.98 -1.13 14.11
C GLU A 11 7.74 -0.28 14.42
N ASP A 12 7.78 0.52 15.50
CA ASP A 12 6.68 1.39 15.91
C ASP A 12 6.43 2.50 14.89
N ARG A 13 7.50 3.16 14.41
CA ARG A 13 7.42 4.16 13.35
C ARG A 13 6.91 3.58 12.03
N MET A 14 7.28 2.34 11.69
CA MET A 14 6.78 1.69 10.48
C MET A 14 5.30 1.30 10.61
N LYS A 15 4.85 0.86 11.79
CA LYS A 15 3.42 0.66 12.07
C LYS A 15 2.65 1.97 11.95
N GLU A 16 3.19 3.07 12.47
CA GLU A 16 2.58 4.40 12.38
C GLU A 16 2.49 4.90 10.93
N PHE A 17 3.56 4.72 10.15
CA PHE A 17 3.56 5.00 8.71
C PHE A 17 2.50 4.18 7.96
N LEU A 18 2.40 2.89 8.28
CA LEU A 18 1.42 2.00 7.66
C LEU A 18 -0.02 2.45 8.00
N ALA A 19 -0.27 2.83 9.25
CA ALA A 19 -1.54 3.41 9.69
C ALA A 19 -1.91 4.68 8.92
N LEU A 20 -0.95 5.56 8.66
CA LEU A 20 -1.15 6.75 7.81
C LEU A 20 -1.42 6.38 6.35
N ALA A 21 -0.70 5.41 5.79
CA ALA A 21 -0.95 4.92 4.44
C ALA A 21 -2.38 4.32 4.31
N TYR A 22 -2.91 3.70 5.37
CA TYR A 22 -4.31 3.26 5.41
C TYR A 22 -5.32 4.40 5.49
N SER A 23 -4.95 5.57 6.00
CA SER A 23 -5.83 6.74 5.92
C SER A 23 -6.05 7.19 4.47
N LEU A 24 -5.07 6.98 3.58
CA LEU A 24 -5.20 7.25 2.14
C LEU A 24 -6.24 6.33 1.47
N LEU A 25 -6.38 5.11 1.98
CA LEU A 25 -7.41 4.16 1.55
C LEU A 25 -8.83 4.68 1.82
N ARG A 26 -9.00 5.36 2.95
CA ARG A 26 -10.27 5.99 3.34
C ARG A 26 -10.57 7.22 2.46
N LEU A 27 -9.56 7.97 2.04
CA LEU A 27 -9.72 9.01 1.01
C LEU A 27 -10.15 8.42 -0.34
N GLY A 28 -9.82 7.16 -0.62
CA GLY A 28 -10.29 6.44 -1.80
C GLY A 28 -11.81 6.18 -1.85
N GLN A 29 -12.56 6.46 -0.78
CA GLN A 29 -14.03 6.47 -0.78
C GLN A 29 -14.61 7.82 -1.26
N GLU A 30 -13.77 8.85 -1.42
CA GLU A 30 -14.20 10.08 -2.07
C GLU A 30 -14.47 9.80 -3.55
N SER A 31 -15.63 10.25 -4.00
CA SER A 31 -16.18 10.04 -5.35
C SER A 31 -15.42 10.78 -6.46
N ASP A 32 -14.26 11.36 -6.13
CA ASP A 32 -13.45 12.11 -7.08
C ASP A 32 -12.70 11.14 -8.01
N LYS A 33 -13.12 11.15 -9.29
CA LYS A 33 -12.61 10.25 -10.33
C LYS A 33 -11.15 10.54 -10.70
N GLU A 34 -10.66 11.75 -10.45
CA GLU A 34 -9.26 12.11 -10.73
C GLU A 34 -8.35 11.66 -9.59
N ALA A 35 -8.77 11.84 -8.33
CA ALA A 35 -8.05 11.37 -7.15
C ALA A 35 -7.97 9.83 -7.05
N THR A 36 -8.97 9.12 -7.58
CA THR A 36 -9.04 7.64 -7.50
C THR A 36 -8.39 6.92 -8.68
N ARG A 37 -7.94 7.64 -9.72
CA ARG A 37 -7.43 7.05 -10.97
C ARG A 37 -6.20 6.14 -10.77
N ASN A 38 -5.29 6.54 -9.87
CA ASN A 38 -4.03 5.82 -9.64
C ASN A 38 -4.04 5.04 -8.32
N ARG A 39 -5.22 4.81 -7.75
CA ARG A 39 -5.38 4.19 -6.42
C ARG A 39 -4.83 2.76 -6.38
N GLU A 40 -4.98 2.04 -7.48
CA GLU A 40 -4.50 0.66 -7.62
C GLU A 40 -2.98 0.62 -7.55
N SER A 41 -2.29 1.55 -8.21
CA SER A 41 -0.83 1.69 -8.10
C SER A 41 -0.36 1.97 -6.66
N ILE A 42 -1.13 2.72 -5.88
CA ILE A 42 -0.81 2.99 -4.46
C ILE A 42 -0.88 1.69 -3.64
N TYR A 43 -1.85 0.81 -3.90
CA TYR A 43 -1.96 -0.47 -3.20
C TYR A 43 -0.79 -1.41 -3.53
N LEU A 44 -0.33 -1.39 -4.79
CA LEU A 44 0.85 -2.14 -5.21
C LEU A 44 2.13 -1.63 -4.56
N LEU A 45 2.27 -0.30 -4.40
CA LEU A 45 3.40 0.29 -3.68
C LEU A 45 3.40 -0.11 -2.20
N LEU A 46 2.24 -0.16 -1.56
CA LEU A 46 2.09 -0.62 -0.18
C LEU A 46 2.55 -2.09 -0.02
N ASP A 47 2.15 -2.96 -0.95
CA ASP A 47 2.61 -4.36 -0.99
C ASP A 47 4.14 -4.45 -1.14
N GLN A 48 4.73 -3.65 -2.04
CA GLN A 48 6.19 -3.61 -2.23
C GLN A 48 6.93 -3.14 -0.97
N ILE A 49 6.45 -2.08 -0.31
CA ILE A 49 7.05 -1.56 0.93
C ILE A 49 7.04 -2.63 2.04
N VAL A 50 5.93 -3.37 2.17
CA VAL A 50 5.83 -4.46 3.16
C VAL A 50 6.76 -5.61 2.81
N LYS A 51 6.91 -5.96 1.53
CA LYS A 51 7.82 -7.03 1.09
C LYS A 51 9.30 -6.67 1.24
N GLU A 52 9.66 -5.41 1.01
CA GLU A 52 11.05 -4.95 1.13
C GLU A 52 11.47 -4.67 2.58
N SER A 53 10.52 -4.36 3.45
CA SER A 53 10.83 -4.07 4.85
C SER A 53 10.89 -5.33 5.71
N PRO A 54 12.02 -5.61 6.40
CA PRO A 54 12.09 -6.72 7.35
C PRO A 54 11.32 -6.46 8.65
N PHE A 55 10.81 -5.24 8.86
CA PHE A 55 10.04 -4.84 10.05
C PHE A 55 8.52 -4.87 9.83
N LEU A 56 8.09 -5.05 8.59
CA LEU A 56 6.68 -5.16 8.23
C LEU A 56 6.38 -6.59 7.81
N THR A 57 5.29 -7.15 8.29
CA THR A 57 4.84 -8.48 7.91
C THR A 57 3.57 -8.40 7.07
N MET A 58 3.37 -9.39 6.20
CA MET A 58 2.09 -9.53 5.49
C MET A 58 0.90 -9.68 6.44
N ASP A 59 1.11 -10.30 7.61
CA ASP A 59 0.07 -10.47 8.64
C ASP A 59 -0.39 -9.14 9.23
N LEU A 60 0.55 -8.21 9.48
CA LEU A 60 0.25 -6.85 9.89
C LEU A 60 -0.47 -6.08 8.78
N LEU A 61 -0.05 -6.29 7.52
CA LEU A 61 -0.72 -5.71 6.37
C LEU A 61 -2.16 -6.21 6.27
N GLU A 62 -2.39 -7.53 6.36
CA GLU A 62 -3.71 -8.16 6.22
C GLU A 62 -4.67 -7.76 7.36
N SER A 63 -4.15 -7.59 8.57
CA SER A 63 -4.90 -7.13 9.74
C SER A 63 -5.55 -5.75 9.54
N CYS A 64 -4.93 -4.89 8.73
CA CYS A 64 -5.40 -3.53 8.49
C CYS A 64 -5.87 -3.29 7.05
N PHE A 65 -5.49 -4.17 6.11
CA PHE A 65 -5.78 -4.02 4.69
C PHE A 65 -5.96 -5.38 4.00
N PRO A 66 -7.16 -5.68 3.52
CA PRO A 66 -7.44 -6.98 2.94
C PRO A 66 -6.64 -7.19 1.66
N TYR A 67 -5.87 -8.28 1.60
CA TYR A 67 -5.03 -8.65 0.46
C TYR A 67 -5.82 -8.73 -0.87
N VAL A 68 -7.13 -8.98 -0.79
CA VAL A 68 -8.05 -8.96 -1.93
C VAL A 68 -8.00 -7.63 -2.71
N LEU A 69 -7.80 -6.49 -2.04
CA LEU A 69 -7.71 -5.19 -2.69
C LEU A 69 -6.41 -5.03 -3.49
N ILE A 70 -5.30 -5.59 -2.99
CA ILE A 70 -4.02 -5.65 -3.70
C ILE A 70 -4.16 -6.56 -4.93
N ARG A 71 -4.79 -7.73 -4.76
CA ARG A 71 -5.05 -8.66 -5.86
C ARG A 71 -5.92 -8.03 -6.95
N ASN A 72 -6.95 -7.28 -6.56
CA ASN A 72 -7.81 -6.57 -7.50
C ASN A 72 -7.03 -5.47 -8.24
N ALA A 73 -6.17 -4.72 -7.55
CA ALA A 73 -5.29 -3.74 -8.16
C ALA A 73 -4.32 -4.38 -9.17
N TYR A 74 -3.70 -5.52 -8.84
CA TYR A 74 -2.87 -6.27 -9.79
C TYR A 74 -3.66 -6.68 -11.03
N HIS A 75 -4.87 -7.20 -10.85
CA HIS A 75 -5.73 -7.61 -11.97
C HIS A 75 -6.07 -6.41 -12.86
N ALA A 76 -6.50 -5.30 -12.26
CA ALA A 76 -6.90 -4.11 -13.01
C ALA A 76 -5.74 -3.50 -13.81
N VAL A 77 -4.56 -3.37 -13.20
CA VAL A 77 -3.35 -2.89 -13.90
C VAL A 77 -2.96 -3.85 -15.03
N TYR A 78 -2.97 -5.16 -14.78
CA TYR A 78 -2.65 -6.15 -15.81
C TYR A 78 -3.67 -6.14 -16.96
N LYS A 79 -4.96 -5.98 -16.66
CA LYS A 79 -6.02 -5.85 -17.67
C LYS A 79 -5.88 -4.55 -18.47
N GLN A 80 -5.52 -3.45 -17.82
CA GLN A 80 -5.27 -2.18 -18.48
C GLN A 80 -4.06 -2.24 -19.41
N GLU A 81 -2.96 -2.87 -18.97
CA GLU A 81 -1.79 -3.14 -19.81
C GLU A 81 -2.19 -3.97 -21.04
N HIS A 82 -2.90 -5.08 -20.83
CA HIS A 82 -3.33 -5.97 -21.92
C HIS A 82 -4.29 -5.31 -22.92
N ALA A 83 -5.08 -4.32 -22.47
CA ALA A 83 -5.98 -3.52 -23.31
C ALA A 83 -5.25 -2.40 -24.07
N LEU A 84 -4.07 -1.97 -23.64
CA LEU A 84 -3.24 -1.00 -24.36
C LEU A 84 -2.40 -1.64 -25.48
N PHE A 85 -2.17 -2.96 -25.40
CA PHE A 85 -1.36 -3.72 -26.36
C PHE A 85 -2.19 -4.60 -27.34
N ASN A 86 -3.52 -4.50 -27.36
CA ASN A 86 -4.42 -5.08 -28.37
C ASN A 86 -5.21 -4.00 -29.09
#